data_AF-A0A4S5JLS1-F1
#
_entry.id   AF-A0A4S5JLS1-F1
#
_cell.length_a   1.000
_cell.length_b   1.000
_cell.length_c   1.000
_cell.angle_alpha   90.00
_cell.angle_beta   90.00
_cell.angle_gamma   90.00
#
_symmetry.space_group_name_H-M   'P 1'
#
loop_
_entity.id
_entity.type
_entity.pdbx_description
1 polymer ?
#
loop_
_entity_poly.entity_id
_entity_poly.type
_entity_poly.pdbx_seq_one_letter_code
_entity_poly.pdbx_strand_id
1 'polypeptide(L)'
;MIPVIISGGTGTRLWPLSRKNKPKQFLSLFDEASLFQNTLTRLYGFDDTAAPIIVCNIDHRFMVAEQLQEIDLVAKDIILEPCARNTAPAIALAALRALDTGSDPLLLVLAADHVIQNIPAFHLAIEQAKKT
;
A
#
# COMPACT_ATOMS: atom_id res chain seq x y z
N MET A 1 0.66 -12.77 8.16
CA MET A 1 0.17 -12.36 6.81
C MET A 1 1.00 -11.20 6.25
N ILE A 2 1.21 -11.08 4.94
CA ILE A 2 2.00 -9.99 4.32
C ILE A 2 1.05 -8.95 3.67
N PRO A 3 1.07 -7.68 4.10
CA PRO A 3 0.36 -6.61 3.41
C PRO A 3 1.02 -6.28 2.07
N VAL A 4 0.22 -6.08 1.03
CA VAL A 4 0.66 -5.65 -0.30
C VAL A 4 -0.04 -4.33 -0.63
N ILE A 5 0.72 -3.24 -0.68
CA ILE A 5 0.20 -1.90 -0.95
C ILE A 5 0.39 -1.55 -2.43
N ILE A 6 -0.69 -1.34 -3.16
CA ILE A 6 -0.67 -0.97 -4.58
C ILE A 6 -0.78 0.55 -4.72
N SER A 7 0.30 1.18 -5.23
CA SER A 7 0.49 2.64 -5.32
C SER A 7 0.84 3.10 -6.76
N GLY A 8 0.15 2.54 -7.76
CA GLY A 8 0.44 2.80 -9.18
C GLY A 8 -0.32 3.97 -9.85
N GLY A 9 -1.36 4.51 -9.20
CA GLY A 9 -2.22 5.52 -9.82
C GLY A 9 -1.58 6.90 -9.94
N THR A 10 -1.85 7.63 -11.03
CA THR A 10 -1.42 9.03 -11.22
C THR A 10 -2.43 10.05 -10.67
N GLY A 11 -3.66 9.63 -10.37
CA GLY A 11 -4.63 10.45 -9.64
C GLY A 11 -5.16 11.68 -10.38
N THR A 12 -5.23 11.68 -11.73
CA THR A 12 -5.57 12.86 -12.55
C THR A 12 -6.93 13.52 -12.29
N ARG A 13 -7.86 12.81 -11.65
CA ARG A 13 -9.23 13.29 -11.36
C ARG A 13 -9.31 14.34 -10.24
N LEU A 14 -8.25 14.49 -9.45
CA LEU A 14 -8.17 15.47 -8.35
C LEU A 14 -7.40 16.73 -8.73
N TRP A 15 -7.27 17.02 -10.01
CA TRP A 15 -6.70 18.30 -10.43
C TRP A 15 -7.55 19.46 -9.86
N PRO A 16 -6.97 20.53 -9.28
CA PRO A 16 -5.56 20.89 -9.28
C PRO A 16 -4.71 20.33 -8.12
N LEU A 17 -5.30 19.57 -7.20
CA LEU A 17 -4.61 19.04 -6.02
C LEU A 17 -3.61 17.95 -6.41
N SER A 18 -3.97 17.08 -7.35
CA SER A 18 -3.03 16.11 -7.91
C SER A 18 -2.23 16.69 -9.08
N ARG A 19 -0.95 16.34 -9.11
CA ARG A 19 0.00 16.71 -10.16
C ARG A 19 0.76 15.47 -10.59
N LYS A 20 1.38 15.49 -11.78
CA LYS A 20 2.23 14.39 -12.25
C LYS A 20 3.31 14.03 -11.22
N ASN A 21 3.86 15.04 -10.54
CA ASN A 21 4.90 14.90 -9.52
C ASN A 21 4.35 14.82 -8.09
N LYS A 22 3.02 14.82 -7.91
CA LYS A 22 2.37 14.61 -6.61
C LYS A 22 1.05 13.85 -6.79
N PRO A 23 1.13 12.52 -7.00
CA PRO A 23 -0.04 11.66 -7.13
C PRO A 23 -0.94 11.72 -5.90
N LYS A 24 -2.23 11.43 -6.09
CA LYS A 24 -3.25 11.61 -5.04
C LYS A 24 -2.97 10.83 -3.75
N GLN A 25 -2.35 9.66 -3.86
CA GLN A 25 -2.09 8.79 -2.72
C GLN A 25 -1.05 9.38 -1.75
N PHE A 26 -0.24 10.34 -2.21
CA PHE A 26 0.75 11.05 -1.40
C PHE A 26 0.24 12.45 -0.95
N LEU A 27 -1.07 12.69 -1.03
CA LEU A 27 -1.70 13.90 -0.54
C LEU A 27 -2.36 13.67 0.82
N SER A 28 -2.15 14.59 1.75
CA SER A 28 -2.89 14.74 2.99
C SER A 28 -4.24 15.39 2.70
N LEU A 29 -5.22 14.60 2.27
CA LEU A 29 -6.54 15.10 1.82
C LEU A 29 -7.57 15.21 2.95
N PHE A 30 -7.49 14.34 3.94
CA PHE A 30 -8.49 14.21 5.01
C PHE A 30 -7.88 14.31 6.42
N ASP A 31 -6.62 13.93 6.56
CA ASP A 31 -5.87 13.89 7.80
C ASP A 31 -4.50 14.55 7.60
N GLU A 32 -3.71 14.69 8.67
CA GLU A 32 -2.33 15.20 8.58
C GLU A 32 -1.45 14.26 7.73
N ALA A 33 -1.66 12.96 7.84
CA ALA A 33 -0.97 11.93 7.06
C ALA A 33 -1.61 11.71 5.68
N SER A 34 -0.81 11.27 4.72
CA SER A 34 -1.27 10.98 3.36
C SER A 34 -2.19 9.76 3.30
N LEU A 35 -2.93 9.58 2.21
CA LEU A 35 -3.71 8.36 1.98
C LEU A 35 -2.85 7.09 2.03
N PHE A 36 -1.62 7.15 1.49
CA PHE A 36 -0.65 6.06 1.53
C PHE A 36 -0.24 5.74 2.96
N GLN A 37 0.10 6.75 3.75
CA GLN A 37 0.43 6.58 5.17
C GLN A 37 -0.77 6.06 5.96
N ASN A 38 -1.97 6.62 5.77
CA ASN A 38 -3.21 6.14 6.42
C ASN A 38 -3.55 4.69 6.04
N THR A 39 -3.10 4.22 4.86
CA THR A 39 -3.26 2.82 4.44
C THR A 39 -2.29 1.88 5.16
N LEU A 40 -1.10 2.35 5.49
CA LEU A 40 -0.12 1.59 6.27
C LEU A 40 -0.47 1.59 7.76
N THR A 41 -0.70 2.78 8.33
CA THR A 41 -0.92 2.96 9.77
C THR A 41 -2.24 2.38 10.25
N ARG A 42 -3.25 2.18 9.38
CA ARG A 42 -4.48 1.47 9.78
C ARG A 42 -4.27 0.01 10.14
N LEU A 43 -3.14 -0.59 9.77
CA LEU A 43 -2.77 -1.94 10.20
C LEU A 43 -2.09 -1.93 11.58
N TYR A 44 -1.77 -0.76 12.15
CA TYR A 44 -1.22 -0.69 13.50
C TYR A 44 -2.24 -1.21 14.51
N GLY A 45 -1.77 -2.03 15.44
CA GLY A 45 -2.62 -2.74 16.40
C GLY A 45 -3.34 -3.97 15.83
N PHE A 46 -3.12 -4.32 14.56
CA PHE A 46 -3.54 -5.61 14.02
C PHE A 46 -2.40 -6.62 14.13
N ASP A 47 -2.58 -7.61 14.99
CA ASP A 47 -1.61 -8.69 15.20
C ASP A 47 -1.43 -9.53 13.92
N ASP A 48 -0.29 -10.23 13.80
CA ASP A 48 0.01 -11.14 12.67
C ASP A 48 0.17 -10.44 11.29
N THR A 49 0.71 -9.22 11.29
CA THR A 49 1.19 -8.56 10.05
C THR A 49 2.71 -8.53 9.99
N ALA A 50 3.25 -8.98 8.86
CA ALA A 50 4.66 -8.80 8.51
C ALA A 50 4.88 -7.42 7.88
N ALA A 51 6.15 -7.03 7.72
CA ALA A 51 6.51 -5.84 6.96
C ALA A 51 5.90 -5.87 5.54
N PRO A 52 5.37 -4.74 5.04
CA PRO A 52 4.60 -4.71 3.80
C PRO A 52 5.48 -4.81 2.56
N ILE A 53 4.92 -5.34 1.48
CA ILE A 53 5.46 -5.19 0.12
C ILE A 53 4.75 -4.00 -0.53
N ILE A 54 5.51 -3.03 -1.02
CA ILE A 54 4.96 -1.88 -1.74
C ILE A 54 5.18 -2.07 -3.23
N VAL A 55 4.11 -1.95 -4.03
CA VAL A 55 4.21 -1.93 -5.50
C VAL A 55 3.87 -0.53 -5.98
N CYS A 56 4.85 0.16 -6.58
CA CYS A 56 4.66 1.52 -7.06
C CYS A 56 5.34 1.75 -8.41
N ASN A 57 4.96 2.83 -9.07
CA ASN A 57 5.65 3.25 -10.29
C ASN A 57 7.07 3.74 -9.96
N ILE A 58 8.04 3.47 -10.84
CA ILE A 58 9.43 3.93 -10.71
C ILE A 58 9.58 5.44 -10.47
N ASP A 59 8.67 6.25 -11.03
CA ASP A 59 8.64 7.70 -10.86
C ASP A 59 8.30 8.13 -9.43
N HIS A 60 7.65 7.25 -8.65
CA HIS A 60 7.22 7.53 -7.27
C HIS A 60 8.16 6.93 -6.20
N ARG A 61 9.26 6.29 -6.60
CA ARG A 61 10.16 5.55 -5.68
C ARG A 61 10.65 6.40 -4.50
N PHE A 62 10.97 7.67 -4.73
CA PHE A 62 11.45 8.57 -3.68
C PHE A 62 10.33 8.99 -2.72
N MET A 63 9.14 9.28 -3.25
CA MET A 63 7.98 9.63 -2.41
C MET A 63 7.57 8.45 -1.51
N VAL A 64 7.60 7.23 -2.03
CA VAL A 64 7.33 6.03 -1.22
C VAL A 64 8.36 5.90 -0.10
N ALA A 65 9.66 6.03 -0.41
CA ALA A 65 10.72 5.92 0.59
C ALA A 65 10.61 7.02 1.67
N GLU A 66 10.39 8.27 1.27
CA GLU A 66 10.21 9.42 2.17
C GLU A 66 8.99 9.21 3.09
N GLN A 67 7.85 8.81 2.54
CA GLN A 67 6.62 8.63 3.30
C GLN A 67 6.68 7.46 4.29
N LEU A 68 7.42 6.40 3.96
CA LEU A 68 7.73 5.29 4.87
C LEU A 68 8.64 5.76 6.01
N GLN A 69 9.66 6.55 5.70
CA GLN A 69 10.58 7.11 6.67
C GLN A 69 9.87 8.06 7.65
N GLU A 70 8.96 8.91 7.17
CA GLU A 70 8.17 9.84 7.99
C GLU A 70 7.32 9.16 9.07
N ILE A 71 6.97 7.87 8.88
CA ILE A 71 6.18 7.07 9.84
C ILE A 71 7.00 5.97 10.52
N ASP A 72 8.33 6.02 10.40
CA ASP A 72 9.27 5.04 10.94
C ASP A 72 8.95 3.58 10.56
N LEU A 73 8.46 3.36 9.34
CA LEU A 73 8.07 2.04 8.85
C LEU A 73 9.05 1.49 7.81
N VAL A 74 9.55 0.27 8.03
CA VAL A 74 10.40 -0.44 7.08
C VAL A 74 9.56 -1.41 6.25
N ALA A 75 9.55 -1.22 4.93
CA ALA A 75 8.94 -2.17 4.01
C ALA A 75 9.80 -3.44 3.86
N LYS A 76 9.15 -4.60 3.65
CA LYS A 76 9.84 -5.85 3.30
C LYS A 76 10.50 -5.74 1.93
N ASP A 77 9.78 -5.17 0.95
CA ASP A 77 10.27 -4.92 -0.40
C ASP A 77 9.54 -3.71 -1.02
N ILE A 78 10.21 -3.01 -1.94
CA ILE A 78 9.62 -1.94 -2.75
C ILE A 78 9.84 -2.30 -4.22
N ILE A 79 8.75 -2.76 -4.85
CA ILE A 79 8.72 -3.21 -6.23
C ILE A 79 8.39 -2.02 -7.13
N LEU A 80 9.31 -1.71 -8.05
CA LEU A 80 9.17 -0.60 -8.99
C LEU A 80 8.66 -1.09 -10.34
N GLU A 81 7.43 -0.71 -10.68
CA GLU A 81 6.86 -0.95 -12.00
C GLU A 81 7.38 0.09 -13.01
N PRO A 82 7.91 -0.35 -14.18
CA PRO A 82 8.42 0.57 -15.20
C PRO A 82 7.29 1.30 -15.93
N CYS A 83 6.07 0.74 -15.92
CA CYS A 83 4.88 1.35 -16.47
C CYS A 83 3.64 0.82 -15.73
N ALA A 84 2.58 1.64 -15.66
CA ALA A 84 1.33 1.22 -15.03
C ALA A 84 0.64 0.15 -15.89
N ARG A 85 0.42 -1.05 -15.32
CA ARG A 85 -0.24 -2.18 -16.01
C ARG A 85 -1.51 -2.69 -15.32
N ASN A 86 -2.18 -1.84 -14.55
CA ASN A 86 -3.33 -2.16 -13.69
C ASN A 86 -2.99 -3.11 -12.53
N THR A 87 -4.01 -3.49 -11.76
CA THR A 87 -3.85 -4.15 -10.46
C THR A 87 -3.40 -5.61 -10.56
N ALA A 88 -3.86 -6.38 -11.55
CA ALA A 88 -3.57 -7.81 -11.60
C ALA A 88 -2.07 -8.13 -11.77
N PRO A 89 -1.31 -7.47 -12.68
CA PRO A 89 0.14 -7.67 -12.76
C PRO A 89 0.89 -7.24 -11.49
N ALA A 90 0.44 -6.16 -10.85
CA ALA A 90 1.04 -5.68 -9.60
C ALA A 90 0.87 -6.70 -8.46
N ILE A 91 -0.31 -7.30 -8.32
CA ILE A 91 -0.57 -8.38 -7.36
C ILE A 91 0.26 -9.62 -7.69
N ALA A 92 0.31 -10.03 -8.96
CA ALA A 92 1.09 -11.19 -9.38
C ALA A 92 2.58 -11.04 -9.04
N LEU A 93 3.14 -9.85 -9.28
CA LEU A 93 4.55 -9.56 -8.97
C LEU A 93 4.80 -9.57 -7.45
N ALA A 94 3.92 -8.99 -6.65
CA ALA A 94 4.02 -9.05 -5.20
C ALA A 94 3.91 -10.49 -4.68
N ALA A 95 3.04 -11.32 -5.26
CA ALA A 95 2.91 -12.72 -4.90
C ALA A 95 4.19 -13.51 -5.21
N LEU A 96 4.77 -13.33 -6.40
CA LEU A 96 6.05 -13.95 -6.74
C LEU A 96 7.17 -13.54 -5.76
N ARG A 97 7.26 -12.26 -5.40
CA ARG A 97 8.25 -11.80 -4.40
C ARG A 97 7.97 -12.32 -2.99
N ALA A 98 6.72 -12.53 -2.64
CA ALA A 98 6.37 -13.14 -1.36
C ALA A 98 6.82 -14.61 -1.27
N LEU A 99 6.89 -15.32 -2.40
CA LEU A 99 7.34 -16.70 -2.50
C LEU A 99 8.87 -16.87 -2.44
N ASP A 100 9.66 -15.81 -2.65
CA ASP A 100 11.13 -15.88 -2.68
C ASP A 100 11.73 -16.38 -1.35
N THR A 101 10.99 -16.30 -0.24
CA THR A 101 11.40 -16.85 1.06
C THR A 101 11.15 -18.35 1.21
N GLY A 102 10.68 -19.04 0.17
CA GLY A 102 10.36 -20.47 0.17
C GLY A 102 9.07 -20.83 0.91
N SER A 103 8.27 -19.84 1.29
CA SER A 103 6.98 -19.98 1.95
C SER A 103 5.86 -19.55 1.01
N ASP A 104 4.63 -20.03 1.22
CA ASP A 104 3.41 -19.54 0.56
C ASP A 104 2.56 -18.71 1.54
N PRO A 105 2.88 -17.42 1.75
CA PRO A 105 2.21 -16.61 2.77
C PRO A 105 0.87 -16.05 2.28
N LEU A 106 -0.09 -15.91 3.21
CA LEU A 106 -1.31 -15.15 2.95
C LEU A 106 -1.00 -13.67 2.68
N LEU A 107 -1.57 -13.12 1.60
CA LEU A 107 -1.41 -11.73 1.19
C LEU A 107 -2.66 -10.91 1.47
N LEU A 108 -2.49 -9.73 2.08
CA LEU A 108 -3.55 -8.72 2.22
C LEU A 108 -3.31 -7.59 1.22
N VAL A 109 -4.07 -7.56 0.13
CA VAL A 109 -3.91 -6.55 -0.92
C VAL A 109 -4.73 -5.30 -0.58
N LEU A 110 -4.06 -4.14 -0.55
CA LEU A 110 -4.64 -2.84 -0.22
C LEU A 110 -4.30 -1.81 -1.29
N ALA A 111 -5.29 -1.02 -1.70
CA ALA A 111 -5.07 0.14 -2.54
C ALA A 111 -4.64 1.33 -1.68
N ALA A 112 -3.58 2.04 -2.09
CA ALA A 112 -3.01 3.17 -1.34
C ALA A 112 -3.89 4.43 -1.27
N ASP A 113 -5.03 4.43 -1.97
CA ASP A 113 -5.90 5.59 -2.18
C ASP A 113 -7.30 5.44 -1.59
N HIS A 114 -7.53 4.42 -0.76
CA HIS A 114 -8.81 4.19 -0.07
C HIS A 114 -8.85 4.84 1.30
N VAL A 115 -9.95 5.53 1.61
CA VAL A 115 -10.24 6.05 2.95
C VAL A 115 -11.09 5.03 3.70
N ILE A 116 -10.62 4.57 4.86
CA ILE A 116 -11.35 3.68 5.77
C ILE A 116 -11.23 4.28 7.16
N GLN A 117 -12.35 4.72 7.73
CA GLN A 117 -12.39 5.41 9.03
C GLN A 117 -12.65 4.45 10.20
N ASN A 118 -13.45 3.40 9.98
CA ASN A 118 -13.77 2.43 11.03
C ASN A 118 -12.71 1.31 11.07
N ILE A 119 -11.59 1.60 11.73
CA ILE A 119 -10.44 0.67 11.84
C ILE A 119 -10.82 -0.64 12.56
N PRO A 120 -11.58 -0.63 13.68
CA PRO A 120 -12.01 -1.88 14.32
C PRO A 120 -12.85 -2.78 13.40
N ALA A 121 -13.79 -2.21 12.63
CA ALA A 121 -14.58 -2.99 11.68
C ALA A 121 -13.72 -3.54 10.52
N PHE A 122 -12.73 -2.77 10.07
CA PHE A 122 -11.77 -3.21 9.06
C PHE A 122 -10.93 -4.41 9.55
N HIS A 123 -10.41 -4.35 10.78
CA HIS A 123 -9.68 -5.46 11.40
C HIS A 123 -10.55 -6.71 11.53
N LEU A 124 -11.81 -6.57 11.96
CA LEU A 124 -12.76 -7.69 12.01
C LEU A 124 -13.00 -8.32 10.64
N ALA A 125 -13.11 -7.51 9.58
CA ALA A 125 -13.29 -8.01 8.22
C ALA A 125 -12.07 -8.82 7.74
N ILE A 126 -10.85 -8.38 8.08
CA ILE A 126 -9.62 -9.13 7.77
C ILE A 126 -9.63 -10.48 8.51
N GLU A 127 -9.93 -10.50 9.80
CA GLU A 127 -9.97 -11.74 10.60
C GLU A 127 -11.02 -12.74 10.10
N GLN A 128 -12.15 -12.26 9.60
CA GLN A 128 -13.15 -13.10 8.96
C GLN A 128 -12.64 -13.70 7.65
N ALA A 129 -11.99 -12.89 6.81
CA ALA A 129 -11.43 -13.34 5.53
C ALA A 129 -10.34 -14.41 5.73
N LYS A 130 -9.50 -14.30 6.77
CA LYS A 130 -8.44 -15.28 7.10
C LYS A 130 -8.96 -16.69 7.41
N LYS A 131 -10.23 -16.82 7.81
CA LYS A 131 -10.84 -18.10 8.23
C LYS A 131 -11.45 -18.90 7.08
N THR A 132 -11.52 -18.32 5.88
CA THR A 132 -12.09 -18.94 4.68
C THR A 132 -10.99 -19.62 3.89
#